data_AF-A0A7C9ASQ8-F1
#
_entry.id   AF-A0A7C9ASQ8-F1
#
_cell.length_a   1.000
_cell.length_b   1.000
_cell.length_c   1.000
_cell.angle_alpha   90.00
_cell.angle_beta   90.00
_cell.angle_gamma   90.00
#
_symmetry.space_group_name_H-M   'P 1'
#
loop_
_entity.id
_entity.type
_entity.pdbx_description
1 polymer ?
#
loop_
_entity_poly.entity_id
_entity_poly.type
_entity_poly.pdbx_seq_one_letter_code
_entity_poly.pdbx_strand_id
1 'polypeptide(L)'
;YTPSFHSLHHTQFRTNYSLFMPLYDYIYGTMDKSTNSLYETSLKRPQDVPDVVHLTHLTTPQSIYHLRLGFASLASKPLASKWYLWLMWPVTLWSMIIAWIYGRTSFIVERNTFQKLKLQSWVIPRYIMHYAIKS
;
A
#
# COMPACT_ATOMS: atom_id res chain seq x y z
N TYR A 1 7.00 6.87 -1.63
CA TYR A 1 7.67 7.09 -0.34
C TYR A 1 8.20 5.76 0.17
N THR A 2 9.45 5.71 0.61
CA THR A 2 10.05 4.52 1.21
C THR A 2 10.88 4.93 2.43
N PRO A 3 11.02 4.06 3.45
CA PRO A 3 11.90 4.34 4.58
C PRO A 3 13.36 4.61 4.16
N SER A 4 13.82 3.96 3.08
CA SER A 4 15.15 4.15 2.50
C SER A 4 15.37 5.58 1.96
N PHE A 5 14.34 6.17 1.34
CA PHE A 5 14.40 7.54 0.84
C PHE A 5 14.59 8.53 1.98
N HIS A 6 13.78 8.37 3.04
CA HIS A 6 13.83 9.27 4.19
C HIS A 6 15.07 9.05 5.06
N SER A 7 15.62 7.83 5.14
CA SER A 7 16.87 7.61 5.88
C SER A 7 18.04 8.41 5.30
N LEU A 8 18.07 8.61 3.98
CA LEU A 8 19.13 9.40 3.33
C LEU A 8 19.10 10.87 3.75
N HIS A 9 17.93 11.44 4.02
CA HIS A 9 17.82 12.80 4.54
C HIS A 9 18.54 12.98 5.89
N HIS A 10 18.53 11.94 6.73
CA HIS A 10 19.20 11.96 8.03
C HIS A 10 20.71 11.72 7.94
N THR A 11 21.18 11.01 6.90
CA THR A 11 22.59 10.68 6.73
C THR A 11 23.34 11.61 5.77
N GLN A 12 22.64 12.20 4.81
CA GLN A 12 23.18 13.09 3.78
C GLN A 12 22.58 14.48 3.95
N PHE A 13 23.45 15.47 4.08
CA PHE A 13 23.00 16.84 4.29
C PHE A 13 22.38 17.42 3.02
N ARG A 14 21.27 18.16 3.19
CA ARG A 14 20.59 18.94 2.12
C ARG A 14 20.02 18.12 0.95
N THR A 15 19.64 16.87 1.19
CA THR A 15 18.98 16.03 0.19
C THR A 15 17.68 15.42 0.73
N ASN A 16 16.80 14.98 -0.18
CA ASN A 16 15.57 14.24 0.13
C ASN A 16 14.67 14.94 1.19
N TYR A 17 14.33 16.21 0.97
CA TYR A 17 13.55 17.02 1.92
C TYR A 17 12.10 16.55 2.06
N SER A 18 11.52 16.02 0.98
CA SER A 18 10.12 15.63 0.97
C SER A 18 9.92 14.36 1.78
N LEU A 19 9.24 14.49 2.91
CA LEU A 19 8.98 13.38 3.81
C LEU A 19 8.14 12.29 3.15
N PHE A 20 7.08 12.63 2.42
CA PHE A 20 6.12 11.63 1.90
C PHE A 20 5.97 11.63 0.38
N MET A 21 6.50 12.63 -0.32
CA MET A 21 6.30 12.77 -1.76
C MET A 21 7.61 13.06 -2.49
N PRO A 22 8.43 12.01 -2.78
CA PRO A 22 9.75 12.15 -3.41
C PRO A 22 9.75 12.88 -4.76
N LEU A 23 8.58 12.98 -5.41
CA LEU A 23 8.38 13.72 -6.65
C LEU A 23 8.87 15.16 -6.57
N TYR A 24 8.65 15.85 -5.45
CA TYR A 24 9.10 17.23 -5.32
C TYR A 24 10.63 17.33 -5.28
N ASP A 25 11.32 16.43 -4.58
CA ASP A 25 12.78 16.41 -4.61
C ASP A 25 13.34 16.08 -5.99
N TYR A 26 12.62 15.27 -6.77
CA TYR A 26 12.98 15.01 -8.16
C TYR A 26 12.85 16.27 -9.02
N ILE A 27 11.71 16.97 -8.94
CA ILE A 27 11.44 18.19 -9.73
C ILE A 27 12.44 19.30 -9.39
N TYR A 28 12.74 19.49 -8.10
CA TYR A 28 13.63 20.55 -7.62
C TYR A 28 15.11 20.14 -7.53
N GLY A 29 15.46 18.91 -7.95
CA GLY A 29 16.84 18.45 -8.01
C GLY A 29 17.51 18.25 -6.64
N THR A 30 16.73 18.08 -5.58
CA THR A 30 17.22 17.86 -4.21
C THR A 30 17.28 16.36 -3.85
N MET A 31 17.02 15.48 -4.82
CA MET A 31 17.11 14.03 -4.63
C MET A 31 18.57 13.54 -4.59
N ASP A 32 18.90 12.72 -3.58
CA ASP A 32 20.23 12.12 -3.45
C ASP A 32 20.47 11.04 -4.53
N LYS A 33 21.68 11.00 -5.10
CA LYS A 33 22.06 10.07 -6.18
C LYS A 33 22.05 8.60 -5.74
N SER A 34 22.31 8.31 -4.47
CA SER A 34 22.33 6.96 -3.91
C SER A 34 20.93 6.43 -3.56
N THR A 35 19.88 7.24 -3.74
CA THR A 35 18.49 6.86 -3.45
C THR A 35 18.09 5.53 -4.08
N ASN A 36 18.39 5.33 -5.36
CA ASN A 36 18.02 4.11 -6.08
C ASN A 36 18.81 2.89 -5.59
N SER A 37 20.13 3.00 -5.47
CA SER A 37 20.98 1.89 -5.03
C SER A 37 20.67 1.48 -3.58
N LEU A 38 20.37 2.43 -2.72
CA LEU A 38 19.98 2.17 -1.33
C LEU A 38 18.61 1.48 -1.26
N TYR A 39 17.65 1.90 -2.09
CA TYR A 39 16.36 1.21 -2.21
C TYR A 39 16.53 -0.23 -2.70
N GLU A 40 17.27 -0.47 -3.77
CA GLU A 40 17.54 -1.83 -4.27
C GLU A 40 18.25 -2.72 -3.25
N THR A 41 19.21 -2.15 -2.53
CA THR A 41 19.89 -2.86 -1.43
C THR A 41 18.94 -3.20 -0.29
N SER A 42 17.98 -2.31 0.01
CA SER A 42 16.96 -2.57 1.04
C SER A 42 16.02 -3.72 0.68
N LEU A 43 15.72 -3.91 -0.62
CA LEU A 43 14.88 -5.01 -1.10
C LEU A 43 15.54 -6.39 -0.97
N LYS A 44 16.88 -6.44 -0.98
CA LYS A 44 17.66 -7.68 -0.83
C LYS A 44 17.72 -8.17 0.61
N ARG A 45 17.30 -7.37 1.58
CA ARG A 45 17.31 -7.78 2.99
C ARG A 45 16.33 -8.93 3.20
N PRO A 46 16.69 -9.95 4.01
CA PRO A 46 15.80 -11.05 4.30
C PRO A 46 14.50 -10.51 4.89
N GLN A 47 13.37 -11.01 4.38
CA GLN A 47 12.07 -10.59 4.88
C GLN A 47 11.85 -11.13 6.28
N ASP A 48 11.49 -10.23 7.19
CA ASP A 48 11.09 -10.61 8.53
C ASP A 48 9.84 -11.51 8.52
N VAL A 49 9.90 -12.61 9.27
CA VAL A 49 8.73 -13.46 9.54
C VAL A 49 7.77 -12.67 10.46
N PRO A 50 6.49 -12.51 10.08
CA PRO A 50 5.52 -11.83 10.93
C PRO A 50 5.09 -12.71 12.11
N ASP A 51 4.89 -12.09 13.27
CA ASP A 51 4.30 -12.77 14.44
C ASP A 51 2.78 -12.86 14.33
N VAL A 52 2.15 -11.85 13.70
CA VAL A 52 0.69 -11.79 13.51
C VAL A 52 0.37 -11.29 12.10
N VAL A 53 -0.54 -11.99 11.43
CA VAL A 53 -1.06 -11.60 10.12
C VAL A 53 -2.55 -11.31 10.22
N HIS A 54 -2.95 -10.09 9.88
CA HIS A 54 -4.34 -9.71 9.69
C HIS A 54 -4.72 -9.86 8.22
N LEU A 55 -5.54 -10.85 7.92
CA LEU A 55 -6.00 -11.14 6.57
C LEU A 55 -7.32 -10.43 6.29
N THR A 56 -7.34 -9.61 5.25
CA THR A 56 -8.50 -8.82 4.83
C THR A 56 -8.95 -9.22 3.43
N HIS A 57 -10.25 -9.11 3.16
CA HIS A 57 -10.84 -9.31 1.85
C HIS A 57 -11.79 -8.15 1.54
N LEU A 58 -12.17 -8.01 0.27
CA LEU A 58 -13.02 -6.92 -0.18
C LEU A 58 -14.49 -7.28 0.02
N THR A 59 -15.21 -6.53 0.85
CA THR A 59 -16.61 -6.84 1.19
C THR A 59 -17.60 -6.29 0.18
N THR A 60 -17.40 -5.06 -0.27
CA THR A 60 -18.25 -4.40 -1.29
C THR A 60 -17.37 -3.85 -2.41
N PRO A 61 -17.91 -3.54 -3.61
CA PRO A 61 -17.13 -2.93 -4.69
C PRO A 61 -16.40 -1.65 -4.24
N GLN A 62 -17.01 -0.87 -3.33
CA GLN A 62 -16.43 0.37 -2.79
C GLN A 62 -15.39 0.13 -1.67
N SER A 63 -15.26 -1.08 -1.14
CA SER A 63 -14.30 -1.40 -0.07
C SER A 63 -12.83 -1.26 -0.53
N ILE A 64 -12.57 -1.34 -1.84
CA ILE A 64 -11.25 -1.11 -2.43
C ILE A 64 -10.68 0.27 -2.05
N TYR A 65 -11.53 1.28 -1.93
CA TYR A 65 -11.12 2.64 -1.60
C TYR A 65 -10.64 2.81 -0.16
N HIS A 66 -10.93 1.82 0.70
CA HIS A 66 -10.50 1.80 2.09
C HIS A 66 -9.20 1.02 2.29
N LEU A 67 -8.58 0.52 1.20
CA LEU A 67 -7.20 0.06 1.24
C LEU A 67 -6.26 1.25 1.44
N ARG A 68 -5.34 1.12 2.40
CA ARG A 68 -4.41 2.18 2.80
C ARG A 68 -3.48 2.64 1.68
N LEU A 69 -3.16 1.76 0.71
CA LEU A 69 -2.33 2.09 -0.45
C LEU A 69 -3.01 3.03 -1.45
N GLY A 70 -4.35 3.09 -1.46
CA GLY A 70 -5.10 3.95 -2.36
C GLY A 70 -5.35 5.33 -1.76
N PHE A 71 -6.47 5.45 -1.03
CA PHE A 71 -6.94 6.72 -0.51
C PHE A 71 -6.84 6.72 1.02
N ALA A 72 -5.71 7.16 1.57
CA ALA A 72 -5.49 7.20 3.03
C ALA A 72 -6.61 7.92 3.81
N SER A 73 -7.19 8.98 3.23
CA SER A 73 -8.32 9.72 3.81
C SER A 73 -9.63 8.94 3.86
N LEU A 74 -9.85 7.99 2.94
CA LEU A 74 -11.00 7.09 2.96
C LEU A 74 -10.73 5.92 3.89
N ALA A 75 -9.52 5.34 3.83
CA ALA A 75 -9.09 4.25 4.69
C ALA A 75 -9.11 4.60 6.19
N SER A 76 -8.96 5.87 6.56
CA SER A 76 -9.05 6.33 7.96
C SER A 76 -10.48 6.46 8.48
N LYS A 77 -11.49 6.33 7.63
CA LYS A 77 -12.90 6.48 7.97
C LYS A 77 -13.62 5.13 7.87
N PRO A 78 -14.68 4.91 8.67
CA PRO A 78 -15.52 3.73 8.50
C PRO A 78 -16.11 3.67 7.09
N LEU A 79 -16.29 2.45 6.58
CA LEU A 79 -16.89 2.21 5.27
C LEU A 79 -18.30 2.81 5.23
N ALA A 80 -18.47 3.87 4.44
CA ALA A 80 -19.75 4.53 4.21
C ALA A 80 -19.95 4.75 2.70
N SER A 81 -21.14 4.43 2.21
CA SER A 81 -21.47 4.71 0.81
C SER A 81 -21.69 6.21 0.63
N LYS A 82 -20.95 6.80 -0.30
CA LYS A 82 -21.01 8.24 -0.61
C LYS A 82 -21.28 8.42 -2.08
N TRP A 83 -22.05 9.46 -2.41
CA TRP A 83 -22.46 9.73 -3.78
C TRP A 83 -21.26 9.85 -4.74
N TYR A 84 -20.17 10.51 -4.34
CA TYR A 84 -19.01 10.70 -5.22
C TYR A 84 -18.24 9.40 -5.51
N LEU A 85 -18.37 8.36 -4.69
CA LEU A 85 -17.75 7.06 -4.96
C LEU A 85 -18.39 6.38 -6.18
N TRP A 86 -19.62 6.75 -6.54
CA TRP A 86 -20.23 6.32 -7.80
C TRP A 86 -19.50 6.87 -9.02
N LEU A 87 -18.95 8.09 -8.96
CA LEU A 87 -18.17 8.64 -10.07
C LEU A 87 -16.87 7.85 -10.31
N MET A 88 -16.37 7.18 -9.27
CA MET A 88 -15.16 6.35 -9.32
C MET A 88 -15.42 4.94 -9.88
N TRP A 89 -16.62 4.65 -10.40
CA TRP A 89 -16.98 3.34 -10.95
C TRP A 89 -15.96 2.72 -11.92
N PRO A 90 -15.23 3.47 -12.79
CA PRO A 90 -14.25 2.84 -13.68
C PRO A 90 -13.12 2.19 -12.87
N VAL A 91 -12.65 2.86 -11.82
CA VAL A 91 -11.61 2.34 -10.92
C VAL A 91 -12.12 1.10 -10.18
N THR A 92 -13.39 1.12 -9.75
CA THR A 92 -14.01 -0.06 -9.12
C THR A 92 -14.01 -1.25 -10.10
N LEU A 93 -14.43 -1.06 -11.34
CA LEU A 93 -14.45 -2.13 -12.35
C LEU A 93 -13.05 -2.67 -12.65
N TRP A 94 -12.07 -1.80 -12.86
CA TRP A 94 -10.67 -2.20 -13.06
C TRP A 94 -10.16 -3.04 -11.88
N SER A 95 -10.48 -2.62 -10.65
CA SER A 95 -10.09 -3.39 -9.46
C SER A 95 -10.76 -4.76 -9.38
N MET A 96 -12.01 -4.91 -9.87
CA MET A 96 -12.70 -6.19 -9.92
C MET A 96 -12.06 -7.14 -10.94
N ILE A 97 -11.62 -6.63 -12.10
CA ILE A 97 -10.90 -7.41 -13.11
C ILE A 97 -9.56 -7.91 -12.53
N ILE A 98 -8.80 -7.01 -11.88
CA ILE A 98 -7.54 -7.37 -11.20
C ILE A 98 -7.81 -8.42 -10.12
N ALA A 99 -8.83 -8.21 -9.29
CA ALA A 99 -9.25 -9.15 -8.25
C ALA A 99 -9.65 -10.53 -8.81
N TRP A 100 -10.20 -10.57 -10.01
CA TRP A 100 -10.54 -11.84 -10.65
C TRP A 100 -9.29 -12.60 -11.13
N ILE A 101 -8.34 -11.90 -11.76
CA ILE A 101 -7.08 -12.49 -12.25
C ILE A 101 -6.18 -12.95 -11.08
N TYR A 102 -6.04 -12.11 -10.06
CA TYR A 102 -5.12 -12.34 -8.92
C TYR A 102 -5.84 -12.85 -7.67
N GLY A 103 -7.09 -13.31 -7.77
CA GLY A 103 -7.94 -13.66 -6.62
C GLY A 103 -7.45 -14.82 -5.76
N ARG A 104 -6.38 -15.51 -6.19
CA ARG A 104 -5.74 -16.62 -5.46
C ARG A 104 -4.47 -16.20 -4.71
N THR A 105 -3.93 -15.01 -4.98
CA THR A 105 -2.69 -14.51 -4.35
C THR A 105 -3.01 -13.51 -3.26
N SER A 106 -2.40 -13.67 -2.09
CA SER A 106 -2.45 -12.65 -1.04
C SER A 106 -1.30 -11.64 -1.24
N PHE A 107 -1.60 -10.37 -1.00
CA PHE A 107 -0.65 -9.28 -1.10
C PHE A 107 -0.42 -8.62 0.26
N ILE A 108 0.83 -8.33 0.58
CA ILE A 108 1.18 -7.61 1.80
C ILE A 108 0.92 -6.12 1.56
N VAL A 109 -0.08 -5.56 2.25
CA VAL A 109 -0.47 -4.15 2.12
C VAL A 109 0.27 -3.29 3.12
N GLU A 110 0.48 -3.80 4.34
CA GLU A 110 1.08 -3.05 5.42
C GLU A 110 1.98 -3.94 6.28
N ARG A 111 3.08 -3.34 6.77
CA ARG A 111 3.99 -3.94 7.73
C ARG A 111 4.18 -2.94 8.87
N ASN A 112 3.92 -3.37 10.10
CA ASN A 112 4.12 -2.58 11.31
C ASN A 112 4.92 -3.36 12.33
N THR A 113 5.77 -2.67 13.06
CA THR A 113 6.49 -3.24 14.20
C THR A 113 6.06 -2.49 15.44
N PHE A 114 5.44 -3.20 16.39
CA PHE A 114 5.08 -2.66 17.69
C PHE A 114 5.94 -3.33 18.76
N GLN A 115 6.93 -2.59 19.27
CA GLN A 115 7.95 -3.12 20.18
C GLN A 115 8.69 -4.34 19.56
N LYS A 116 8.37 -5.54 20.03
CA LYS A 116 8.93 -6.81 19.52
C LYS A 116 7.98 -7.56 18.59
N LEU A 117 6.72 -7.12 18.47
CA LEU A 117 5.70 -7.77 17.64
C LEU A 117 5.73 -7.23 16.21
N LYS A 118 5.89 -8.13 15.25
CA LYS A 118 5.83 -7.84 13.82
C LYS A 118 4.43 -8.16 13.29
N LEU A 119 3.67 -7.12 13.00
CA LEU A 119 2.31 -7.20 12.48
C LEU A 119 2.32 -6.98 10.97
N GLN A 120 1.59 -7.81 10.22
CA GLN A 120 1.37 -7.59 8.79
C GLN A 120 -0.11 -7.63 8.46
N SER A 121 -0.53 -6.75 7.56
CA SER A 121 -1.88 -6.78 6.99
C SER A 121 -1.80 -7.26 5.55
N TRP A 122 -2.46 -8.39 5.29
CA TRP A 122 -2.51 -8.99 3.97
C TRP A 122 -3.90 -8.75 3.38
N VAL A 123 -3.96 -8.45 2.09
CA VAL A 123 -5.22 -8.37 1.35
C VAL A 123 -5.30 -9.51 0.36
N ILE A 124 -6.44 -10.20 0.38
CA ILE A 124 -6.84 -11.07 -0.72
C ILE A 124 -7.68 -10.21 -1.64
N PRO A 125 -7.26 -10.00 -2.90
CA PRO A 125 -8.02 -9.21 -3.86
C PRO A 125 -9.18 -10.06 -4.36
N ARG A 126 -10.13 -10.39 -3.49
CA ARG A 126 -11.31 -11.18 -3.80
C ARG A 126 -12.50 -10.55 -3.10
N TYR A 127 -13.52 -10.22 -3.89
CA TYR A 127 -14.75 -9.65 -3.40
C TYR A 127 -15.65 -10.71 -2.78
N ILE A 128 -16.51 -10.34 -1.82
CA ILE A 128 -17.47 -11.28 -1.20
C ILE A 128 -18.30 -12.04 -2.25
N MET A 129 -18.70 -11.35 -3.33
CA MET A 129 -19.46 -11.93 -4.45
C MET A 129 -18.67 -13.04 -5.16
N HIS A 130 -17.34 -12.92 -5.25
CA HIS A 130 -16.49 -13.95 -5.85
C HIS A 130 -16.37 -15.20 -4.97
N TYR A 131 -16.69 -15.14 -3.68
CA TYR A 131 -16.77 -16.33 -2.82
C TYR A 131 -18.13 -17.02 -2.93
N ALA A 132 -19.20 -16.24 -3.16
CA ALA A 132 -20.55 -16.76 -3.36
C ALA A 132 -20.71 -17.50 -4.69
N ILE A 133 -19.99 -17.05 -5.73
CA ILE A 133 -19.90 -17.76 -7.01
C ILE A 133 -18.93 -18.94 -6.80
N LYS A 134 -19.49 -20.14 -6.66
CA LYS A 134 -18.74 -21.39 -6.53
C LYS A 134 -17.79 -21.52 -7.74
N SER A 135 -16.49 -21.61 -7.47
CA SER A 135 -15.50 -22.05 -8.47
C SER A 135 -15.57 -23.55 -8.66
#